data_AF-A0A3D3QB14-F1
#
_entry.id   AF-A0A3D3QB14-F1
#
_cell.length_a   1.000
_cell.length_b   1.000
_cell.length_c   1.000
_cell.angle_alpha   90.00
_cell.angle_beta   90.00
_cell.angle_gamma   90.00
#
_symmetry.space_group_name_H-M   'P 1'
#
loop_
_entity.id
_entity.type
_entity.pdbx_description
1 polymer ?
#
loop_
_entity_poly.entity_id
_entity_poly.type
_entity_poly.pdbx_seq_one_letter_code
_entity_poly.pdbx_strand_id
1 'polypeptide(L)'
;MAEAMHQHSAGQILVQVRVPTLILSGANDTFTPPILAEAMAEAIPNAETAVVRDATHGAIIEKPEEVNAFVRSFLASQDPIRKGRARTPEEPERPRALSRRRRGGTRRRPPRGDGRSGPGVADAG
;
A
#
# COMPACT_ATOMS: atom_id res chain seq x y z
N MET A 1 18.99 41.93 2.18
CA MET A 1 18.06 41.32 1.20
C MET A 1 17.30 40.14 1.82
N ALA A 2 17.99 39.17 2.42
CA ALA A 2 17.34 38.05 3.12
C ALA A 2 16.40 38.49 4.27
N GLU A 3 16.73 39.55 4.98
CA GLU A 3 15.93 40.05 6.12
C GLU A 3 14.53 40.54 5.73
N ALA A 4 14.39 41.20 4.57
CA ALA A 4 13.09 41.65 4.06
C ALA A 4 12.18 40.47 3.64
N MET A 5 12.76 39.34 3.23
CA MET A 5 11.99 38.15 2.84
C MET A 5 11.37 37.43 4.04
N HIS A 6 11.94 37.60 5.24
CA HIS A 6 11.39 37.01 6.48
C HIS A 6 10.23 37.82 7.10
N GLN A 7 9.95 39.02 6.59
CA GLN A 7 8.95 39.91 7.18
C GLN A 7 7.50 39.52 6.82
N HIS A 8 7.33 38.63 5.83
CA HIS A 8 6.02 38.13 5.46
C HIS A 8 5.79 36.74 6.06
N SER A 9 4.64 36.57 6.73
CA SER A 9 4.24 35.28 7.30
C SER A 9 2.77 34.99 7.01
N ALA A 10 2.50 33.75 6.58
CA ALA A 10 1.15 33.21 6.46
C ALA A 10 0.72 32.43 7.73
N GLY A 11 1.48 32.50 8.82
CA GLY A 11 1.25 31.69 10.04
C GLY A 11 -0.18 31.78 10.58
N GLN A 12 -0.78 32.97 10.53
CA GLN A 12 -2.14 33.21 11.04
C GLN A 12 -3.24 32.47 10.26
N ILE A 13 -3.00 32.11 9.00
CA ILE A 13 -3.98 31.43 8.15
C ILE A 13 -3.75 29.92 8.06
N LEU A 14 -2.64 29.39 8.59
CA LEU A 14 -2.33 27.96 8.52
C LEU A 14 -3.41 27.08 9.18
N VAL A 15 -4.03 27.57 10.25
CA VAL A 15 -5.15 26.90 10.94
C VAL A 15 -6.38 26.68 10.04
N GLN A 16 -6.48 27.42 8.93
CA GLN A 16 -7.58 27.28 7.96
C GLN A 16 -7.35 26.12 6.97
N VAL A 17 -6.13 25.56 6.91
CA VAL A 17 -5.82 24.42 6.05
C VAL A 17 -6.44 23.15 6.63
N ARG A 18 -7.55 22.71 6.02
CA ARG A 18 -8.31 21.53 6.49
C ARG A 18 -7.88 20.22 5.84
N VAL A 19 -7.19 20.28 4.70
CA VAL A 19 -6.77 19.10 3.95
C VAL A 19 -5.53 18.45 4.58
N PRO A 20 -5.35 17.12 4.46
CA PRO A 20 -4.11 16.47 4.85
C PRO A 20 -2.92 17.15 4.19
N THR A 21 -1.86 17.42 4.96
CA THR A 21 -0.70 18.18 4.48
C THR A 21 0.59 17.49 4.89
N LEU A 22 1.52 17.33 3.95
CA LEU A 22 2.88 16.87 4.24
C LEU A 22 3.83 18.06 4.11
N ILE A 23 4.67 18.28 5.13
CA ILE A 23 5.73 19.29 5.12
C ILE A 23 7.09 18.58 5.11
N LEU A 24 7.88 18.83 4.07
CA LEU A 24 9.20 18.23 3.88
C LEU A 24 10.29 19.26 4.15
N SER A 25 11.35 18.86 4.86
CA SER A 25 12.53 19.70 5.10
C SER A 25 13.81 18.85 5.06
N GLY A 26 14.95 19.49 4.75
CA GLY A 26 16.27 18.86 4.87
C GLY A 26 16.83 19.06 6.27
N ALA A 27 17.43 18.00 6.85
CA ALA A 27 18.00 18.06 8.20
C ALA A 27 19.06 19.17 8.39
N ASN A 28 19.79 19.51 7.33
CA ASN A 28 20.85 20.51 7.31
C ASN A 28 20.44 21.80 6.57
N ASP A 29 19.13 22.04 6.40
CA ASP A 29 18.61 23.26 5.79
C ASP A 29 18.85 24.46 6.72
N THR A 30 19.62 25.44 6.25
CA THR A 30 19.88 26.71 6.96
C THR A 30 19.05 27.87 6.44
N PHE A 31 18.37 27.69 5.31
CA PHE A 31 17.51 28.69 4.68
C PHE A 31 16.08 28.57 5.18
N THR A 32 15.55 27.35 5.25
CA THR A 32 14.26 27.01 5.88
C THR A 32 14.44 25.84 6.86
N PRO A 33 14.98 26.09 8.06
CA PRO A 33 15.35 25.03 8.98
C PRO A 33 14.14 24.17 9.40
N PRO A 34 14.35 22.87 9.72
CA PRO A 34 13.28 21.94 10.07
C PRO A 34 12.33 22.42 11.18
N ILE A 35 12.82 23.22 12.13
CA ILE A 35 12.01 23.80 13.20
C ILE A 35 10.85 24.66 12.67
N LEU A 36 11.02 25.30 11.51
CA LEU A 36 9.92 26.05 10.87
C LEU A 36 8.88 25.09 10.28
N ALA A 37 9.31 23.97 9.70
CA ALA A 37 8.40 22.94 9.21
C ALA A 37 7.60 22.30 10.36
N GLU A 38 8.23 22.06 11.51
CA GLU A 38 7.57 21.59 12.73
C GLU A 38 6.53 22.61 13.23
N ALA A 39 6.91 23.89 13.36
CA ALA A 39 5.98 24.94 13.77
C ALA A 39 4.78 25.10 12.80
N MET A 40 5.00 24.92 11.50
CA MET A 40 3.91 24.91 10.51
C MET A 40 2.99 23.70 10.71
N ALA A 41 3.54 22.52 10.98
CA ALA A 41 2.73 21.32 11.20
C ALA A 41 1.92 21.39 12.50
N GLU A 42 2.44 21.98 13.56
CA GLU A 42 1.68 22.25 14.78
C GLU A 42 0.48 23.18 14.52
N ALA A 43 0.60 24.12 13.58
CA ALA A 43 -0.46 25.06 13.23
C ALA A 43 -1.53 24.47 12.30
N ILE A 44 -1.19 23.44 11.51
CA ILE A 44 -2.10 22.82 10.54
C ILE A 44 -2.72 21.54 11.16
N PRO A 45 -4.05 21.47 11.36
CA PRO A 45 -4.68 20.37 12.11
C PRO A 45 -4.41 18.95 11.60
N ASN A 46 -4.19 18.78 10.29
CA ASN A 46 -3.99 17.49 9.64
C ASN A 46 -2.63 17.40 8.94
N ALA A 47 -1.60 18.04 9.51
CA ALA A 47 -0.27 18.00 8.96
C ALA A 47 0.60 16.89 9.55
N GLU A 48 1.51 16.39 8.73
CA GLU A 48 2.65 15.57 9.13
C GLU A 48 3.94 16.18 8.59
N THR A 49 5.05 15.93 9.28
CA THR A 49 6.38 16.37 8.84
C THR A 49 7.24 15.18 8.44
N ALA A 50 8.11 15.40 7.47
CA ALA A 50 9.17 14.48 7.12
C ALA A 50 10.48 15.25 6.95
N VAL A 51 11.53 14.77 7.62
CA VAL A 51 12.88 15.35 7.57
C VAL A 51 13.78 14.41 6.80
N VAL A 52 14.31 14.89 5.69
CA VAL A 52 15.25 14.16 4.84
C VAL A 52 16.64 14.22 5.48
N ARG A 53 17.21 13.06 5.80
CA ARG A 53 18.52 12.99 6.46
C ARG A 53 19.63 13.40 5.50
N ASP A 54 20.65 14.07 6.03
CA ASP A 54 21.83 14.48 5.27
C ASP A 54 21.51 15.31 4.01
N ALA A 55 20.47 16.15 4.08
CA ALA A 55 20.00 17.02 3.01
C ALA A 55 19.87 18.48 3.47
N THR A 56 20.09 19.42 2.56
CA THR A 56 19.98 20.86 2.77
C THR A 56 18.62 21.38 2.28
N HIS A 57 18.51 22.70 2.05
CA HIS A 57 17.38 23.31 1.36
C HIS A 57 17.07 22.65 0.00
N GLY A 58 18.10 22.13 -0.67
CA GLY A 58 17.99 21.43 -1.94
C GLY A 58 17.54 19.97 -1.85
N ALA A 59 16.86 19.55 -0.78
CA ALA A 59 16.55 18.13 -0.52
C ALA A 59 15.91 17.38 -1.71
N ILE A 60 15.05 18.04 -2.49
CA ILE A 60 14.41 17.49 -3.70
C ILE A 60 15.44 17.11 -4.77
N ILE A 61 16.53 17.86 -4.88
CA ILE A 61 17.61 17.64 -5.86
C ILE A 61 18.66 16.69 -5.30
N GLU A 62 18.99 16.83 -4.01
CA GLU A 62 20.06 16.06 -3.37
C GLU A 62 19.66 14.61 -3.06
N LYS A 63 18.39 14.39 -2.70
CA LYS A 63 17.84 13.09 -2.25
C LYS A 63 16.47 12.80 -2.90
N PRO A 64 16.38 12.80 -4.25
CA PRO A 64 15.10 12.68 -4.93
C PRO A 64 14.37 11.37 -4.61
N GLU A 65 15.08 10.26 -4.40
CA GLU A 65 14.48 8.97 -4.08
C GLU A 65 13.79 8.98 -2.72
N GLU A 66 14.44 9.56 -1.70
CA GLU A 66 13.91 9.64 -0.32
C GLU A 66 12.71 10.58 -0.26
N VAL A 67 12.81 11.75 -0.89
CA VAL A 67 11.69 12.70 -1.04
C VAL A 67 10.51 12.02 -1.75
N ASN A 68 10.77 11.33 -2.86
CA ASN A 68 9.72 10.64 -3.60
C ASN A 68 9.07 9.52 -2.77
N ALA A 69 9.83 8.84 -1.92
CA ALA A 69 9.29 7.81 -1.03
C ALA A 69 8.32 8.43 0.00
N PHE A 70 8.69 9.56 0.63
CA PHE A 70 7.80 10.27 1.55
C PHE A 70 6.51 10.73 0.85
N VAL A 71 6.63 11.37 -0.31
CA VAL A 71 5.47 11.85 -1.07
C VAL A 71 4.55 10.69 -1.47
N ARG A 72 5.10 9.59 -1.98
CA ARG A 72 4.30 8.41 -2.37
C ARG A 72 3.61 7.78 -1.17
N SER A 73 4.29 7.66 -0.04
CA SER A 73 3.72 7.14 1.21
C SER A 73 2.55 8.00 1.68
N PHE A 74 2.75 9.32 1.74
CA PHE A 74 1.70 10.26 2.10
C PHE A 74 0.50 10.15 1.17
N LEU A 75 0.69 10.21 -0.15
CA LEU A 75 -0.42 10.09 -1.11
C LEU A 75 -1.15 8.75 -0.99
N ALA A 76 -0.43 7.65 -0.79
CA ALA A 76 -1.02 6.33 -0.56
C ALA A 76 -1.87 6.30 0.71
N SER A 77 -1.44 6.99 1.77
CA SER A 77 -2.18 7.11 3.02
C SER A 77 -3.43 7.98 2.91
N GLN A 78 -3.56 8.81 1.86
CA GLN A 78 -4.74 9.64 1.62
C GLN A 78 -5.75 9.02 0.65
N ASP A 79 -5.40 7.94 -0.06
CA ASP A 79 -6.29 7.28 -1.02
C ASP A 79 -7.49 6.59 -0.32
N PRO A 80 -8.73 7.09 -0.53
CA PRO A 80 -9.92 6.53 0.09
C PRO A 80 -10.27 5.13 -0.44
N ILE A 81 -9.87 4.78 -1.67
CA ILE A 81 -10.09 3.45 -2.25
C ILE A 81 -9.25 2.40 -1.51
N ARG A 82 -8.03 2.78 -1.10
CA ARG A 82 -7.17 1.94 -0.25
C ARG A 82 -7.69 1.87 1.19
N LYS A 83 -8.19 2.97 1.76
CA LYS A 83 -8.81 2.99 3.11
C LYS A 83 -10.05 2.10 3.20
N GLY A 84 -10.89 2.04 2.16
CA GLY A 84 -12.10 1.23 2.12
C GLY A 84 -11.87 -0.29 1.96
N ARG A 85 -10.65 -0.71 1.58
CA ARG A 85 -10.30 -2.13 1.39
C ARG A 85 -9.65 -2.75 2.63
N ALA A 86 -9.22 -1.94 3.60
CA ALA A 86 -8.60 -2.38 4.84
C ALA A 86 -9.63 -2.51 5.97
N ARG A 87 -10.23 -3.71 6.07
CA ARG A 87 -10.81 -4.42 7.24
C ARG A 87 -12.07 -5.19 6.84
N THR A 88 -11.91 -6.47 6.55
CA THR A 88 -12.91 -7.48 6.93
C THR A 88 -12.41 -8.16 8.21
N PRO A 89 -13.12 -8.03 9.34
CA PRO A 89 -12.93 -8.92 10.49
C PRO A 89 -13.22 -10.36 10.06
N GLU A 90 -12.47 -11.27 10.66
CA GLU A 90 -12.44 -12.73 10.49
C GLU A 90 -13.75 -13.38 10.01
N GLU A 91 -13.63 -14.21 8.98
CA GLU A 91 -14.67 -15.12 8.51
C GLU A 91 -14.99 -16.12 9.65
N PRO A 92 -16.25 -16.27 10.09
CA PRO A 92 -16.57 -17.24 11.13
C PRO A 92 -16.29 -18.66 10.59
N GLU A 93 -15.49 -19.42 11.34
CA GLU A 93 -15.14 -20.81 11.02
C GLU A 93 -16.40 -21.60 10.65
N ARG A 94 -16.48 -22.03 9.38
CA ARG A 94 -17.56 -22.90 8.93
C ARG A 94 -17.38 -24.28 9.55
N PRO A 95 -18.42 -24.93 10.10
CA PRO A 95 -18.29 -26.26 10.67
C PRO A 95 -17.84 -27.26 9.61
N ARG A 96 -16.78 -28.02 9.92
CA ARG A 96 -16.27 -29.10 9.06
C ARG A 96 -17.41 -30.06 8.69
N ALA A 97 -17.76 -30.10 7.41
CA ALA A 97 -18.76 -31.02 6.90
C ALA A 97 -18.31 -32.47 7.16
N LEU A 98 -19.07 -33.15 8.00
CA LEU A 98 -18.94 -34.56 8.34
C LEU A 98 -18.86 -35.41 7.06
N SER A 99 -17.73 -36.06 6.84
CA SER A 99 -17.53 -37.02 5.76
C SER A 99 -18.59 -38.12 5.83
N ARG A 100 -19.60 -38.07 4.95
CA ARG A 100 -20.52 -39.19 4.75
C ARG A 100 -19.74 -40.36 4.17
N ARG A 101 -19.40 -41.31 5.04
CA ARG A 101 -18.95 -42.66 4.67
C ARG A 101 -19.98 -43.27 3.73
N ARG A 102 -19.62 -43.43 2.44
CA ARG A 102 -20.37 -44.28 1.52
C ARG A 102 -20.12 -45.73 1.91
N ARG A 103 -21.20 -46.45 2.24
CA ARG A 103 -21.20 -47.89 2.50
C ARG A 103 -20.78 -48.62 1.23
N GLY A 104 -19.61 -49.25 1.25
CA GLY A 104 -19.20 -50.25 0.26
C GLY A 104 -19.86 -51.58 0.58
N GLY A 105 -20.67 -52.09 -0.36
CA GLY A 105 -21.44 -53.32 -0.18
C GLY A 105 -21.68 -54.05 -1.50
N THR A 106 -20.74 -54.94 -1.82
CA THR A 106 -20.92 -56.19 -2.57
C THR A 106 -21.26 -56.14 -4.07
N ARG A 107 -20.41 -56.80 -4.87
CA ARG A 107 -20.71 -57.92 -5.81
C ARG A 107 -19.42 -58.24 -6.59
N ARG A 108 -18.66 -59.25 -6.12
CA ARG A 108 -18.53 -60.58 -6.74
C ARG A 108 -18.29 -60.56 -8.27
N ARG A 109 -17.01 -60.71 -8.65
CA ARG A 109 -16.54 -61.40 -9.89
C ARG A 109 -17.07 -62.85 -9.89
N PRO A 110 -17.24 -63.57 -11.03
CA PRO A 110 -16.22 -63.83 -12.08
C PRO A 110 -16.84 -64.11 -13.49
N PRO A 111 -16.29 -64.93 -14.42
CA PRO A 111 -14.95 -65.00 -15.05
C PRO A 111 -14.96 -64.98 -16.62
N ARG A 112 -13.76 -64.80 -17.20
CA ARG A 112 -13.11 -65.40 -18.40
C ARG A 112 -13.89 -65.68 -19.73
N GLY A 113 -13.18 -65.44 -20.83
CA GLY A 113 -13.41 -65.99 -22.18
C GLY A 113 -13.24 -64.90 -23.24
N ASP A 114 -12.05 -64.70 -23.81
CA ASP A 114 -11.43 -65.43 -24.93
C ASP A 114 -11.93 -64.95 -26.31
N GLY A 115 -10.99 -64.48 -27.14
CA GLY A 115 -11.06 -64.72 -28.58
C GLY A 115 -11.28 -63.54 -29.53
N ARG A 116 -10.14 -63.06 -30.06
CA ARG A 116 -9.85 -62.83 -31.50
C ARG A 116 -10.43 -61.62 -32.26
N SER A 117 -9.48 -60.95 -32.92
CA SER A 117 -9.51 -60.34 -34.27
C SER A 117 -10.44 -59.13 -34.47
N GLY A 118 -10.05 -58.00 -35.05
CA GLY A 118 -8.95 -57.58 -35.90
C GLY A 118 -9.17 -56.10 -36.28
N PRO A 119 -8.38 -55.52 -37.20
CA PRO A 119 -7.93 -54.13 -37.13
C PRO A 119 -8.68 -53.15 -38.04
N GLY A 120 -8.51 -51.85 -37.79
CA GLY A 120 -8.77 -50.80 -38.78
C GLY A 120 -8.95 -49.43 -38.15
N VAL A 121 -7.92 -48.57 -38.23
CA VAL A 121 -7.88 -47.36 -39.07
C VAL A 121 -6.60 -46.58 -38.71
N ALA A 122 -5.75 -46.34 -39.70
CA ALA A 122 -4.62 -45.41 -39.61
C ALA A 122 -4.94 -44.20 -40.50
N ASP A 123 -4.62 -43.06 -39.93
CA ASP A 123 -4.93 -41.70 -40.36
C ASP A 123 -4.36 -41.32 -41.73
N ALA A 124 -5.10 -40.42 -42.38
CA ALA A 124 -4.67 -39.62 -43.52
C ALA A 124 -4.43 -38.19 -43.03
N GLY A 125 -3.32 -37.56 -43.45
CA GLY A 125 -3.10 -36.12 -43.28
C GLY A 125 -1.67 -35.74 -42.95
#